data_AF-A0A9R0RV36-F1
#
_entry.id   AF-A0A9R0RV36-F1
#
_cell.length_a   1.000
_cell.length_b   1.000
_cell.length_c   1.000
_cell.angle_alpha   90.00
_cell.angle_beta   90.00
_cell.angle_gamma   90.00
#
_symmetry.space_group_name_H-M   'P 1'
#
loop_
_entity.id
_entity.type
_entity.pdbx_description
1 polymer ?
#
loop_
_entity_poly.entity_id
_entity_poly.type
_entity_poly.pdbx_seq_one_letter_code
_entity_poly.pdbx_strand_id
1 'polypeptide(L)'
;MDSGALLPPGEPSTNGKSGGRGGWPAALFLIVVEFVERVGFYGVQGNLITYLTGPLGLSTASAAAGVNAWAGTASMLPLLGALAADSWIGRYRAIVAAGVLYLVVGW
;
A
#
# COMPACT_ATOMS: atom_id res chain seq x y z
N MET A 1 5.02 -65.63 11.01
CA MET A 1 4.16 -64.78 10.15
C MET A 1 4.40 -63.39 10.66
N ASP A 2 5.51 -62.78 10.25
CA ASP A 2 6.06 -61.59 10.90
C ASP A 2 6.35 -60.55 9.83
N SER A 3 5.29 -59.96 9.30
CA SER A 3 5.36 -58.80 8.40
C SER A 3 5.06 -57.53 9.18
N GLY A 4 5.84 -57.26 10.21
CA GLY A 4 5.94 -55.95 10.86
C GLY A 4 7.08 -55.15 10.21
N ALA A 5 6.94 -54.80 8.94
CA ALA A 5 7.90 -53.92 8.27
C ALA A 5 7.87 -52.56 8.95
N LEU A 6 8.89 -52.31 9.78
CA LEU A 6 9.12 -51.06 10.48
C LEU A 6 9.39 -49.96 9.45
N LEU A 7 8.38 -49.15 9.17
CA LEU A 7 8.54 -47.88 8.47
C LEU A 7 9.49 -47.02 9.32
N PRO A 8 10.55 -46.42 8.74
CA PRO A 8 11.46 -45.59 9.52
C PRO A 8 10.68 -44.45 10.18
N PRO A 9 11.05 -44.02 11.41
CA PRO A 9 10.39 -42.90 12.07
C PRO A 9 10.38 -41.70 11.14
N GLY A 10 9.19 -41.18 10.83
CA GLY A 10 9.07 -39.98 10.01
C GLY A 10 9.93 -38.87 10.61
N GLU A 11 10.88 -38.36 9.83
CA GLU A 11 11.70 -37.23 10.25
C GLU A 11 10.75 -36.10 10.67
N PRO A 12 10.96 -35.49 11.85
CA PRO A 12 10.17 -34.33 12.21
C PRO A 12 10.41 -33.27 11.15
N SER A 13 9.35 -32.87 10.44
CA SER A 13 9.37 -31.72 9.54
C SER A 13 9.98 -30.55 10.30
N THR A 14 11.24 -30.27 10.00
CA THR A 14 11.95 -29.13 10.55
C THR A 14 11.07 -27.93 10.23
N ASN A 15 10.58 -27.28 11.28
CA ASN A 15 9.87 -26.02 11.19
C ASN A 15 10.79 -25.06 10.44
N GLY A 16 10.60 -24.98 9.12
CA GLY A 16 11.25 -24.00 8.28
C GLY A 16 10.79 -22.66 8.81
N LYS A 17 11.64 -22.03 9.63
CA LYS A 17 11.52 -20.63 10.01
C LYS A 17 11.35 -19.88 8.70
N SER A 18 10.11 -19.50 8.40
CA SER A 18 9.79 -18.73 7.21
C SER A 18 10.57 -17.43 7.33
N GLY A 19 11.57 -17.30 6.45
CA GLY A 19 12.44 -16.15 6.38
C GLY A 19 11.60 -14.88 6.35
N GLY A 20 11.96 -13.95 7.24
CA GLY A 20 11.18 -12.75 7.51
C GLY A 20 10.80 -11.96 6.26
N ARG A 21 9.51 -11.64 6.18
CA ARG A 21 8.93 -10.33 5.86
C ARG A 21 7.40 -10.51 5.74
N GLY A 22 6.67 -10.07 6.76
CA GLY A 22 5.20 -10.03 6.78
C GLY A 22 4.57 -11.08 7.69
N GLY A 23 3.82 -10.60 8.68
CA GLY A 23 3.02 -11.40 9.61
C GLY A 23 1.87 -10.56 10.15
N TRP A 24 1.20 -11.01 11.21
CA TRP A 24 0.08 -10.31 11.84
C TRP A 24 0.27 -8.79 12.06
N PRO A 25 1.46 -8.27 12.45
CA PRO A 25 1.66 -6.83 12.59
C PRO A 25 1.55 -6.05 11.27
N ALA A 26 2.02 -6.63 10.16
CA ALA A 26 1.91 -6.01 8.84
C ALA A 26 0.45 -6.01 8.36
N ALA A 27 -0.29 -7.09 8.63
CA ALA A 27 -1.72 -7.16 8.32
C ALA A 27 -2.51 -6.11 9.11
N LEU A 28 -2.24 -5.96 10.41
CA LEU A 28 -2.86 -4.92 11.26
C LEU A 28 -2.53 -3.52 10.76
N PHE A 29 -1.29 -3.27 10.35
CA PHE A 29 -0.90 -1.98 9.77
C PHE A 29 -1.71 -1.65 8.52
N LEU A 30 -1.84 -2.60 7.58
CA LEU A 30 -2.64 -2.41 6.37
C LEU A 30 -4.12 -2.15 6.69
N ILE A 31 -4.70 -2.87 7.65
CA ILE A 31 -6.09 -2.66 8.07
C ILE A 31 -6.30 -1.26 8.64
N VAL A 32 -5.39 -0.78 9.50
CA VAL A 32 -5.50 0.56 10.09
C VAL A 32 -5.37 1.64 9.01
N VAL A 33 -4.43 1.47 8.08
CA VAL A 33 -4.24 2.42 6.97
C VAL A 33 -5.49 2.48 6.08
N GLU A 34 -6.01 1.34 5.64
CA GLU A 34 -7.24 1.25 4.83
C GLU A 34 -8.44 1.87 5.57
N PHE A 35 -8.56 1.62 6.88
CA PHE A 35 -9.64 2.18 7.69
C PHE A 35 -9.56 3.71 7.75
N VAL A 36 -8.38 4.27 8.05
CA VAL A 36 -8.17 5.72 8.09
C VAL A 36 -8.43 6.35 6.72
N GLU A 37 -7.95 5.70 5.65
CA GLU A 37 -8.20 6.15 4.27
C GLU A 37 -9.71 6.21 3.97
N ARG A 38 -10.45 5.13 4.26
CA ARG A 38 -11.91 5.09 4.05
C ARG A 38 -12.65 6.15 4.85
N VAL A 39 -12.31 6.31 6.13
CA VAL A 39 -12.95 7.32 6.99
C VAL A 39 -12.72 8.73 6.44
N GLY A 40 -11.47 9.05 6.05
CA GLY A 40 -11.15 10.33 5.43
C GLY A 40 -11.86 10.53 4.10
N PHE A 41 -11.86 9.51 3.25
CA PHE A 41 -12.50 9.56 1.93
C PHE A 41 -14.00 9.83 2.04
N TYR A 42 -14.73 9.01 2.80
CA TYR A 42 -16.19 9.19 2.95
C TYR A 42 -16.55 10.45 3.73
N GLY A 43 -15.75 10.85 4.72
CA GLY A 43 -15.95 12.08 5.47
C GLY A 43 -15.89 13.32 4.60
N VAL A 44 -14.90 13.39 3.69
CA VAL A 44 -14.79 14.50 2.73
C VAL A 44 -15.88 14.36 1.64
N GLN A 45 -16.02 13.19 1.02
CA GLN A 45 -16.99 12.93 -0.04
C GLN A 45 -18.42 13.34 0.36
N GLY A 46 -18.86 12.98 1.57
CA GLY A 46 -20.21 13.26 2.07
C GLY A 46 -20.48 14.74 2.36
N ASN A 47 -19.45 15.51 2.74
CA ASN A 47 -19.63 16.92 3.13
C ASN A 47 -19.22 17.91 2.03
N LEU A 48 -18.42 17.49 1.06
CA LEU A 48 -17.80 18.38 0.08
C LEU A 48 -18.84 19.09 -0.80
N ILE A 49 -19.88 18.41 -1.27
CA ILE A 49 -20.86 19.04 -2.15
C ILE A 49 -21.64 20.16 -1.44
N THR A 50 -22.03 19.91 -0.18
CA THR A 50 -22.73 20.89 0.66
C THR A 50 -21.84 22.07 1.01
N TYR A 51 -20.54 21.82 1.24
CA TYR A 51 -19.57 22.89 1.47
C TYR A 51 -19.37 23.77 0.23
N LEU A 52 -19.27 23.16 -0.95
CA LEU A 52 -19.07 23.88 -2.21
C LEU A 52 -20.30 24.70 -2.61
N THR A 53 -21.52 24.15 -2.46
CA THR A 53 -22.75 24.87 -2.83
C THR A 53 -23.22 25.87 -1.77
N GLY A 54 -22.95 25.61 -0.49
CA GLY A 54 -23.35 26.48 0.61
C GLY A 54 -22.34 27.60 0.88
N PRO A 55 -21.36 27.41 1.80
CA PRO A 55 -20.36 28.41 2.15
C PRO A 55 -19.58 29.02 0.96
N LEU A 56 -19.25 28.21 -0.05
CA LEU A 56 -18.52 28.69 -1.22
C LEU A 56 -19.42 29.30 -2.31
N GLY A 57 -20.74 29.08 -2.24
CA GLY A 57 -21.72 29.63 -3.18
C GLY A 57 -21.55 29.17 -4.63
N LEU A 58 -20.87 28.04 -4.88
CA LEU A 58 -20.68 27.53 -6.24
C LEU A 58 -21.98 27.00 -6.83
N SER A 59 -22.15 27.14 -8.15
CA SER A 59 -23.27 26.52 -8.86
C SER A 59 -23.21 25.01 -8.74
N THR A 60 -24.36 24.33 -8.74
CA THR A 60 -24.43 22.87 -8.63
C THR A 60 -23.56 22.14 -9.66
N ALA A 61 -23.45 22.68 -10.88
CA ALA A 61 -22.59 22.12 -11.91
C ALA A 61 -21.09 22.22 -11.55
N SER A 62 -20.65 23.37 -11.05
CA SER A 62 -19.25 23.55 -10.63
C SER A 62 -18.90 22.79 -9.34
N ALA A 63 -19.83 22.69 -8.39
CA ALA A 63 -19.68 21.87 -7.19
C ALA A 63 -19.58 20.38 -7.55
N ALA A 64 -20.42 19.89 -8.47
CA ALA A 64 -20.35 18.51 -8.95
C ALA A 64 -19.00 18.22 -9.65
N ALA A 65 -18.48 19.17 -10.43
CA ALA A 65 -17.14 19.04 -11.01
C ALA A 65 -16.05 18.93 -9.94
N GLY A 66 -16.14 19.69 -8.85
CA GLY A 66 -15.23 19.60 -7.71
C GLY A 66 -15.29 18.25 -6.99
N VAL A 67 -16.50 17.70 -6.79
CA VAL A 67 -16.69 16.37 -6.20
C VAL A 67 -16.13 15.27 -7.10
N ASN A 68 -16.34 15.38 -8.42
CA ASN A 68 -15.77 14.43 -9.38
C ASN A 68 -14.24 14.50 -9.40
N ALA A 69 -13.65 15.70 -9.30
CA ALA A 69 -12.21 15.88 -9.21
C ALA A 69 -11.62 15.30 -7.92
N TRP A 70 -12.33 15.43 -6.79
CA TRP A 70 -11.96 14.77 -5.53
C TRP A 70 -11.94 13.25 -5.68
N ALA A 71 -13.02 12.66 -6.19
CA ALA A 71 -13.11 11.21 -6.41
C ALA A 71 -12.04 10.69 -7.38
N GLY A 72 -11.77 11.44 -8.46
CA GLY A 72 -10.71 11.14 -9.42
C GLY A 72 -9.33 11.16 -8.77
N THR A 73 -9.02 12.20 -8.00
CA THR A 73 -7.73 12.34 -7.30
C THR A 73 -7.53 11.22 -6.28
N ALA A 74 -8.56 10.91 -5.49
CA ALA A 74 -8.53 9.81 -4.53
C ALA A 74 -8.31 8.45 -5.22
N SER A 75 -8.86 8.24 -6.42
CA SER A 75 -8.64 7.01 -7.19
C SER A 75 -7.22 6.91 -7.77
N MET A 76 -6.56 8.05 -8.01
CA MET A 76 -5.17 8.08 -8.50
C MET A 76 -4.14 7.90 -7.38
N LEU A 77 -4.50 8.24 -6.13
CA LEU A 77 -3.58 8.18 -4.98
C LEU A 77 -3.02 6.77 -4.74
N PRO A 78 -3.80 5.66 -4.79
CA PRO A 78 -3.28 4.30 -4.69
C PRO A 78 -2.31 3.95 -5.83
N LEU A 79 -2.56 4.42 -7.06
CA LEU A 79 -1.68 4.18 -8.20
C LEU A 79 -0.31 4.84 -7.98
N LEU A 80 -0.32 6.09 -7.52
CA LEU A 80 0.90 6.81 -7.16
C LEU A 80 1.61 6.17 -5.97
N GLY A 81 0.85 5.75 -4.94
CA GLY A 81 1.37 5.05 -3.77
C GLY A 81 2.02 3.71 -4.12
N ALA A 82 1.39 2.92 -5.00
CA ALA A 82 1.95 1.66 -5.49
C ALA A 82 3.22 1.88 -6.31
N LEU A 83 3.21 2.85 -7.24
CA LEU A 83 4.40 3.22 -8.01
C LEU A 83 5.56 3.66 -7.11
N ALA A 84 5.25 4.47 -6.09
CA ALA A 84 6.24 4.92 -5.11
C ALA A 84 6.78 3.77 -4.27
N ALA A 85 5.92 2.84 -3.82
CA ALA A 85 6.33 1.64 -3.08
C ALA A 85 7.24 0.73 -3.91
N ASP A 86 6.88 0.47 -5.17
CA ASP A 86 7.68 -0.34 -6.11
C ASP A 86 9.02 0.32 -6.45
N SER A 87 9.03 1.65 -6.48
CA SER A 87 10.24 2.43 -6.74
C SER A 87 11.17 2.45 -5.52
N TRP A 88 10.67 2.67 -4.30
CA TRP A 88 11.51 2.81 -3.09
C TRP A 88 12.12 1.51 -2.58
N ILE A 89 11.41 0.37 -2.67
CA ILE A 89 11.87 -0.89 -2.05
C ILE A 89 13.02 -1.57 -2.81
N GLY A 90 13.13 -1.38 -4.14
CA GLY A 90 14.15 -2.05 -4.95
C GLY A 90 14.92 -1.14 -5.91
N ARG A 91 14.23 -0.26 -6.63
CA ARG A 91 14.82 0.57 -7.69
C ARG A 91 15.56 1.80 -7.14
N TYR A 92 15.07 2.41 -6.06
CA TYR A 92 15.66 3.58 -5.44
C TYR A 92 17.08 3.31 -4.92
N ARG A 93 17.29 2.13 -4.33
CA ARG A 93 18.63 1.71 -3.86
C ARG A 93 19.63 1.62 -5.02
N ALA A 94 19.21 1.12 -6.18
CA ALA A 94 20.06 1.04 -7.36
C ALA A 94 20.35 2.42 -7.97
N ILE A 95 19.34 3.29 -8.07
CA ILE A 95 19.51 4.67 -8.58
C ILE A 95 20.41 5.49 -7.66
N VAL A 96 20.21 5.42 -6.35
CA VAL A 96 21.07 6.11 -5.37
C VAL A 96 22.50 5.55 -5.42
N ALA A 97 22.68 4.22 -5.49
CA ALA A 97 24.00 3.63 -5.64
C ALA A 97 24.71 4.06 -6.93
N ALA A 98 23.99 4.09 -8.06
CA ALA A 98 24.52 4.57 -9.33
C ALA A 98 24.86 6.07 -9.29
N GLY A 99 24.02 6.89 -8.66
CA GLY A 99 24.26 8.33 -8.46
C GLY A 99 25.48 8.59 -7.57
N VAL A 100 25.64 7.86 -6.47
CA VAL A 100 26.83 7.93 -5.61
C VAL A 100 28.08 7.47 -6.36
N LEU A 101 28.02 6.37 -7.10
CA LEU A 101 29.13 5.90 -7.94
C LEU A 101 29.53 6.93 -9.00
N TYR A 102 28.56 7.55 -9.68
CA TYR A 102 28.82 8.63 -10.64
C TYR A 102 29.53 9.80 -9.98
N LEU A 103 29.09 10.22 -8.79
CA LEU A 103 29.75 11.30 -8.05
C LEU A 103 31.11 10.91 -7.49
N VAL A 104 31.40 9.64 -7.21
CA VAL A 104 32.70 9.18 -6.67
C VAL A 104 33.71 8.89 -7.79
N VAL A 105 33.25 8.40 -8.93
CA VAL A 105 34.10 8.07 -10.10
C VAL A 105 34.25 9.25 -11.06
N GLY A 106 33.26 10.14 -11.12
CA GLY A 106 33.23 11.32 -12.00
C GLY A 106 33.96 12.54 -11.45
N TRP A 107 35.13 12.35 -10.83
CA TRP A 107 36.09 13.43 -10.53
C TRP A 107 37.24 13.39 -11.54
#